data_AF-A0A800DQN2-F1
#
_entry.id   AF-A0A800DQN2-F1
#
_cell.length_a   1.000
_cell.length_b   1.000
_cell.length_c   1.000
_cell.angle_alpha   90.00
_cell.angle_beta   90.00
_cell.angle_gamma   90.00
#
_symmetry.space_group_name_H-M   'P 1'
#
loop_
_entity.id
_entity.type
_entity.pdbx_description
1 polymer ?
#
loop_
_entity_poly.entity_id
_entity_poly.type
_entity_poly.pdbx_seq_one_letter_code
_entity_poly.pdbx_strand_id
1 'polypeptide(L)'
;MQTDPITLIKLINDFRDELKACMENIEKLTGASQPIVLGDFIVDMHNNYLRQAKAICDDAAIQGMSEIDKELTNMVEGLDDYRRERLAKMHEVHIASGQLLTCLSGAVKSGKAGPQSQLVGVIGLIENLGKQIDDMPRKGAVPEDEIAYCQFARQLVKDYNRYLSLVLESTDDAVLNELFRPIELLEEGATINDCKGKIQEVGMAQSSLLSYLKRMYGR
;
A
#
# COMPACT_ATOMS: atom_id res chain seq x y z
N MET A 1 9.16 13.14 24.12
CA MET A 1 9.40 14.00 22.94
C MET A 1 8.54 13.45 21.81
N GLN A 2 7.74 14.28 21.14
CA GLN A 2 7.05 13.89 19.91
C GLN A 2 8.05 13.97 18.74
N THR A 3 8.09 12.95 17.90
CA THR A 3 8.90 12.93 16.67
C THR A 3 8.33 13.95 15.69
N ASP A 4 9.16 14.86 15.16
CA ASP A 4 8.69 15.81 14.15
C ASP A 4 8.41 15.09 12.80
N PRO A 5 7.57 15.66 11.92
CA PRO A 5 7.18 15.01 10.68
C PRO A 5 8.34 14.71 9.72
N ILE A 6 9.40 15.53 9.70
CA ILE A 6 10.54 15.33 8.80
C ILE A 6 11.38 14.14 9.28
N THR A 7 11.62 14.05 10.59
CA THR A 7 12.28 12.90 11.19
C THR A 7 11.48 11.62 10.96
N LEU A 8 10.15 11.65 11.10
CA LEU A 8 9.30 10.48 10.86
C LEU A 8 9.34 10.03 9.39
N ILE A 9 9.30 10.95 8.43
CA ILE A 9 9.46 10.66 7.00
C ILE A 9 10.79 9.94 6.73
N LYS A 10 11.89 10.42 7.32
CA LYS A 10 13.20 9.80 7.17
C LYS A 10 13.22 8.38 7.74
N LEU A 11 12.71 8.19 8.96
CA LEU A 11 12.65 6.88 9.61
C LEU A 11 11.82 5.87 8.81
N ILE A 12 10.68 6.29 8.25
CA ILE A 12 9.85 5.41 7.42
C ILE A 12 10.57 5.07 6.12
N ASN A 13 11.29 6.03 5.51
CA ASN A 13 12.04 5.76 4.29
C ASN A 13 13.19 4.78 4.54
N ASP A 14 14.00 5.02 5.57
CA ASP A 14 15.11 4.13 5.96
C ASP A 14 14.60 2.71 6.27
N PHE A 15 13.49 2.60 7.01
CA PHE A 15 12.81 1.33 7.29
C PHE A 15 12.36 0.60 6.02
N ARG A 16 11.82 1.32 5.02
CA ARG A 16 11.40 0.71 3.75
C ARG A 16 12.58 0.19 2.94
N ASP A 17 13.69 0.93 2.90
CA ASP A 17 14.90 0.51 2.20
C ASP A 17 15.51 -0.74 2.85
N GLU A 18 15.56 -0.81 4.18
CA GLU A 18 15.98 -2.01 4.92
C GLU A 18 15.03 -3.20 4.70
N LEU A 19 13.72 -2.96 4.72
CA LEU A 19 12.72 -4.00 4.48
C LEU A 19 12.81 -4.54 3.06
N LYS A 20 13.04 -3.68 2.06
CA LYS A 20 13.27 -4.10 0.67
C LYS A 20 14.52 -4.97 0.55
N ALA A 21 15.63 -4.56 1.15
CA ALA A 21 16.85 -5.35 1.18
C ALA A 21 16.64 -6.71 1.88
N CYS A 22 15.80 -6.76 2.92
CA CYS A 22 15.43 -8.00 3.60
C CYS A 22 14.62 -8.94 2.69
N MET A 23 13.60 -8.41 2.00
CA MET A 23 12.78 -9.18 1.04
C MET A 23 13.65 -9.78 -0.08
N GLU A 24 14.59 -9.01 -0.64
CA GLU A 24 15.48 -9.46 -1.72
C GLU A 24 16.50 -10.53 -1.29
N ASN A 25 16.76 -10.68 0.01
CA ASN A 25 17.75 -11.61 0.54
C ASN A 25 17.15 -12.73 1.41
N ILE A 26 15.82 -12.82 1.50
CA ILE A 26 15.13 -13.76 2.40
C ILE A 26 15.48 -15.22 2.09
N GLU A 27 15.72 -15.56 0.82
CA GLU A 27 16.12 -16.89 0.37
C GLU A 27 17.56 -17.26 0.78
N LYS A 28 18.42 -16.25 1.00
CA LYS A 28 19.83 -16.45 1.40
C LYS A 28 19.98 -16.61 2.92
N LEU A 29 18.93 -16.34 3.69
CA LEU A 29 18.91 -16.52 5.14
C LEU A 29 18.87 -18.03 5.46
N THR A 30 20.05 -18.63 5.60
CA THR A 30 20.25 -19.99 6.11
C THR A 30 20.81 -19.92 7.53
N GLY A 31 20.09 -20.47 8.52
CA GLY A 31 20.54 -20.51 9.92
C GLY A 31 19.40 -20.43 10.96
N ALA A 32 19.63 -21.05 12.12
CA ALA A 32 18.65 -21.25 13.21
C ALA A 32 18.26 -19.98 14.00
N SER A 33 18.77 -18.79 13.65
CA SER A 33 18.28 -17.51 14.16
C SER A 33 17.19 -17.00 13.23
N GLN A 34 15.97 -17.49 13.46
CA GLN A 34 14.89 -17.51 12.49
C GLN A 34 14.31 -16.13 12.11
N PRO A 35 13.74 -16.01 10.89
CA PRO A 35 12.84 -14.94 10.45
C PRO A 35 11.57 -14.71 11.30
N ILE A 36 11.35 -15.48 12.38
CA ILE A 36 10.21 -15.34 13.32
C ILE A 36 10.19 -13.94 13.95
N VAL A 37 11.35 -13.42 14.36
CA VAL A 37 11.43 -12.14 15.08
C VAL A 37 11.22 -10.96 14.12
N LEU A 38 11.52 -11.11 12.83
CA LEU A 38 11.42 -10.04 11.84
C LEU A 38 9.97 -9.74 11.46
N GLY A 39 9.11 -10.74 11.26
CA GLY A 39 7.75 -10.51 10.75
C GLY A 39 6.84 -9.74 11.71
N ASP A 40 6.88 -10.05 13.00
CA ASP A 40 6.05 -9.35 13.99
C ASP A 40 6.65 -7.96 14.29
N PHE A 41 7.98 -7.87 14.28
CA PHE A 41 8.70 -6.61 14.46
C PHE A 41 8.43 -5.60 13.34
N ILE A 42 8.42 -6.01 12.07
CA ILE A 42 8.15 -5.09 10.95
C ILE A 42 6.71 -4.54 11.01
N VAL A 43 5.74 -5.37 11.44
CA VAL A 43 4.35 -4.95 11.64
C VAL A 43 4.26 -3.96 12.80
N ASP A 44 4.89 -4.30 13.94
CA ASP A 44 4.95 -3.42 15.11
C ASP A 44 5.60 -2.07 14.80
N MET A 45 6.69 -2.08 14.02
CA MET A 45 7.40 -0.88 13.63
C MET A 45 6.54 0.01 12.73
N HIS A 46 5.88 -0.57 11.71
CA HIS A 46 4.94 0.16 10.86
C HIS A 46 3.79 0.75 11.66
N ASN A 47 3.11 -0.04 12.49
CA ASN A 47 1.97 0.41 13.30
C ASN A 47 2.41 1.50 14.28
N ASN A 48 3.63 1.42 14.82
CA ASN A 48 4.18 2.49 15.65
C ASN A 48 4.42 3.79 14.87
N TYR A 49 4.92 3.72 13.64
CA TYR A 49 5.04 4.90 12.77
C TYR A 49 3.67 5.46 12.39
N LEU A 50 2.68 4.61 12.11
CA LEU A 50 1.32 5.05 11.83
C LEU A 50 0.71 5.78 13.03
N ARG A 51 0.85 5.25 14.24
CA ARG A 51 0.38 5.92 15.48
C ARG A 51 1.06 7.27 15.69
N GLN A 52 2.36 7.36 15.45
CA GLN A 52 3.09 8.64 15.50
C GLN A 52 2.58 9.62 14.44
N ALA A 53 2.36 9.16 13.21
CA ALA A 53 1.84 9.97 12.12
C ALA A 53 0.46 10.53 12.44
N LYS A 54 -0.45 9.68 12.93
CA LYS A 54 -1.80 10.09 13.37
C LYS A 54 -1.77 11.09 14.52
N ALA A 55 -0.76 11.03 15.39
CA ALA A 55 -0.62 11.94 16.52
C ALA A 55 -0.09 13.33 16.14
N ILE A 56 0.64 13.44 15.02
CA ILE A 56 1.28 14.71 14.58
C ILE A 56 0.63 15.32 13.34
N CYS A 57 -0.25 14.58 12.65
CA CYS A 57 -0.88 15.01 11.41
C CYS A 57 -2.37 14.69 11.39
N ASP A 58 -3.20 15.71 11.11
CA ASP A 58 -4.66 15.61 11.03
C ASP A 58 -5.16 15.36 9.59
N ASP A 59 -4.32 14.77 8.74
CA ASP A 59 -4.68 14.46 7.35
C ASP A 59 -5.62 13.25 7.29
N ALA A 60 -6.80 13.41 6.67
CA ALA A 60 -7.82 12.36 6.59
C ALA A 60 -7.32 11.07 5.93
N ALA A 61 -6.38 11.17 4.98
CA ALA A 61 -5.78 9.99 4.36
C ALA A 61 -4.91 9.20 5.35
N ILE A 62 -4.24 9.88 6.31
CA ILE A 62 -3.48 9.24 7.40
C ILE A 62 -4.43 8.68 8.46
N GLN A 63 -5.45 9.45 8.87
CA GLN A 63 -6.41 9.04 9.89
C GLN A 63 -7.20 7.79 9.45
N GLY A 64 -7.54 7.69 8.16
CA GLY A 64 -8.23 6.54 7.56
C GLY A 64 -7.35 5.32 7.28
N MET A 65 -6.05 5.34 7.59
CA MET A 65 -5.21 4.13 7.48
C MET A 65 -5.45 3.21 8.68
N SER A 66 -5.64 1.91 8.43
CA SER A 66 -5.73 0.90 9.48
C SER A 66 -4.36 0.36 9.86
N GLU A 67 -4.23 -0.10 11.10
CA GLU A 67 -3.07 -0.89 11.52
C GLU A 67 -3.07 -2.23 10.76
N ILE A 68 -1.86 -2.76 10.51
CA ILE A 68 -1.71 -4.11 9.95
C ILE A 68 -1.84 -5.12 11.08
N ASP A 69 -2.67 -6.14 10.85
CA ASP A 69 -2.81 -7.26 11.78
C ASP A 69 -1.56 -8.14 11.79
N LYS A 70 -1.17 -8.55 13.00
CA LYS A 70 -0.02 -9.43 13.25
C LYS A 70 -0.27 -10.89 12.89
N GLU A 71 -1.52 -11.27 12.62
CA GLU A 71 -1.86 -12.67 12.38
C GLU A 71 -1.10 -13.19 11.16
N LEU A 72 -0.03 -13.92 11.46
CA LEU A 72 0.56 -14.91 10.58
C LEU A 72 -0.07 -16.23 11.01
N THR A 73 -0.66 -16.93 10.07
CA THR A 73 -1.37 -18.18 10.31
C THR A 73 -0.40 -19.13 11.04
N ASN A 74 -0.61 -19.37 12.34
CA ASN A 74 0.31 -20.19 13.16
C ASN A 74 0.30 -21.69 12.77
N MET A 75 -0.25 -22.05 11.62
CA MET A 75 -0.41 -23.43 11.15
C MET A 75 0.17 -23.62 9.76
N VAL A 76 1.44 -23.24 9.59
CA VAL A 76 2.17 -23.52 8.35
C VAL A 76 3.01 -24.78 8.51
N GLU A 77 2.61 -25.85 7.85
CA GLU A 77 3.38 -27.10 7.80
C GLU A 77 4.56 -26.95 6.83
N GLY A 78 5.74 -26.62 7.36
CA GLY A 78 7.00 -26.64 6.59
C GLY A 78 7.66 -25.28 6.38
N LEU A 79 8.97 -25.31 6.18
CA LEU A 79 9.83 -24.12 6.14
C LEU A 79 9.55 -23.19 4.94
N ASP A 80 9.14 -23.75 3.81
CA ASP A 80 8.96 -22.99 2.55
C ASP A 80 7.62 -22.25 2.50
N ASP A 81 6.53 -22.88 2.96
CA ASP A 81 5.24 -22.21 3.11
C ASP A 81 5.34 -21.11 4.18
N TYR A 82 6.09 -21.37 5.25
CA TYR A 82 6.36 -20.39 6.30
C TYR A 82 7.12 -19.16 5.76
N ARG A 83 8.10 -19.36 4.88
CA ARG A 83 8.83 -18.27 4.21
C ARG A 83 7.92 -17.47 3.27
N ARG A 84 7.05 -18.13 2.51
CA ARG A 84 6.10 -17.48 1.60
C ARG A 84 5.15 -16.55 2.34
N GLU A 85 4.54 -17.01 3.44
CA GLU A 85 3.65 -16.15 4.25
C GLU A 85 4.39 -14.94 4.83
N ARG A 86 5.63 -15.13 5.31
CA ARG A 86 6.43 -14.03 5.88
C ARG A 86 6.85 -13.03 4.81
N LEU A 87 7.22 -13.47 3.62
CA LEU A 87 7.51 -12.59 2.48
C LEU A 87 6.25 -11.80 2.07
N ALA A 88 5.09 -12.44 2.03
CA ALA A 88 3.81 -11.77 1.76
C ALA A 88 3.52 -10.67 2.78
N LYS A 89 3.73 -10.96 4.08
CA LYS A 89 3.59 -9.97 5.16
C LYS A 89 4.62 -8.82 5.05
N MET A 90 5.86 -9.11 4.67
CA MET A 90 6.86 -8.07 4.40
C MET A 90 6.45 -7.15 3.24
N HIS A 91 5.89 -7.72 2.17
CA HIS A 91 5.34 -6.93 1.06
C HIS A 91 4.17 -6.06 1.50
N GLU A 92 3.24 -6.59 2.29
CA GLU A 92 2.12 -5.83 2.87
C GLU A 92 2.63 -4.62 3.67
N VAL A 93 3.58 -4.85 4.58
CA VAL A 93 4.19 -3.79 5.40
C VAL A 93 4.94 -2.77 4.55
N HIS A 94 5.69 -3.21 3.53
CA HIS A 94 6.42 -2.32 2.64
C HIS A 94 5.49 -1.40 1.83
N ILE A 95 4.36 -1.95 1.37
CA ILE A 95 3.30 -1.21 0.67
C ILE A 95 2.66 -0.20 1.61
N ALA A 96 2.18 -0.63 2.78
CA ALA A 96 1.52 0.24 3.75
C ALA A 96 2.45 1.37 4.22
N SER A 97 3.73 1.07 4.45
CA SER A 97 4.74 2.08 4.78
C SER A 97 4.98 3.08 3.65
N GLY A 98 4.92 2.62 2.39
CA GLY A 98 4.99 3.49 1.23
C GLY A 98 3.79 4.44 1.12
N GLN A 99 2.58 3.94 1.42
CA GLN A 99 1.37 4.76 1.48
C GLN A 99 1.47 5.81 2.59
N LEU A 100 1.91 5.41 3.79
CA LEU A 100 2.10 6.31 4.92
C LEU A 100 3.13 7.41 4.63
N LEU A 101 4.26 7.03 4.01
CA LEU A 101 5.31 7.95 3.60
C LEU A 101 4.79 8.98 2.58
N THR A 102 4.00 8.53 1.61
CA THR A 102 3.37 9.40 0.62
C THR A 102 2.43 10.41 1.27
N CYS A 103 1.54 9.97 2.16
CA CYS A 103 0.61 10.86 2.86
C CYS A 103 1.34 11.90 3.72
N LEU A 104 2.31 11.45 4.54
CA LEU A 104 3.11 12.34 5.38
C LEU A 104 3.90 13.36 4.55
N SER A 105 4.51 12.93 3.45
CA SER A 105 5.25 13.83 2.55
C SER A 105 4.34 14.85 1.88
N GLY A 106 3.11 14.44 1.51
CA GLY A 106 2.09 15.33 0.97
C GLY A 106 1.67 16.38 1.98
N ALA A 107 1.37 15.97 3.22
CA ALA A 107 0.98 16.85 4.31
C ALA A 107 2.08 17.86 4.69
N VAL A 108 3.35 17.45 4.68
CA VAL A 108 4.48 18.36 4.95
C VAL A 108 4.67 19.38 3.81
N LYS A 109 4.57 18.95 2.54
CA LYS A 109 4.77 19.83 1.38
C LYS A 109 3.65 20.87 1.20
N SER A 110 2.41 20.50 1.53
CA SER A 110 1.27 21.39 1.32
C SER A 110 1.26 22.57 2.29
N GLY A 111 1.88 22.44 3.48
CA GLY A 111 1.94 23.47 4.51
C GLY A 111 0.56 23.97 4.99
N LYS A 112 -0.53 23.32 4.57
CA LYS A 112 -1.92 23.72 4.79
C LYS A 112 -2.71 22.49 5.23
N ALA A 113 -3.30 22.52 6.42
CA ALA A 113 -4.37 21.59 6.75
C ALA A 113 -5.62 22.00 5.95
N GLY A 114 -6.06 21.16 4.99
CA GLY A 114 -7.25 21.43 4.19
C GLY A 114 -7.38 20.54 2.95
N PRO A 115 -8.51 20.63 2.21
CA PRO A 115 -8.85 19.72 1.10
C PRO A 115 -7.78 19.64 0.00
N GLN A 116 -7.04 20.73 -0.21
CA GLN A 116 -5.97 20.79 -1.20
C GLN A 116 -4.74 19.94 -0.81
N SER A 117 -4.43 19.83 0.49
CA SER A 117 -3.37 18.95 0.99
C SER A 117 -3.76 17.49 0.85
N GLN A 118 -5.01 17.17 1.22
CA GLN A 118 -5.58 15.84 1.08
C GLN A 118 -5.53 15.39 -0.37
N LEU A 119 -5.89 16.26 -1.33
CA LEU A 119 -5.85 15.94 -2.75
C LEU A 119 -4.43 15.66 -3.26
N VAL A 120 -3.42 16.44 -2.84
CA VAL A 120 -2.00 16.18 -3.19
C VAL A 120 -1.53 14.83 -2.62
N GLY A 121 -1.88 14.52 -1.37
CA GLY A 121 -1.58 13.23 -0.76
C GLY A 121 -2.23 12.06 -1.50
N VAL A 122 -3.51 12.20 -1.85
CA VAL A 122 -4.29 11.19 -2.58
C VAL A 122 -3.78 11.01 -4.01
N ILE A 123 -3.39 12.07 -4.72
CA ILE A 123 -2.71 11.96 -6.01
C ILE A 123 -1.44 11.12 -5.86
N GLY A 124 -0.62 11.40 -4.84
CA GLY A 124 0.57 10.60 -4.56
C GLY A 124 0.26 9.13 -4.25
N LEU A 125 -0.85 8.84 -3.55
CA LEU A 125 -1.29 7.48 -3.26
C LEU A 125 -1.69 6.73 -4.53
N ILE A 126 -2.41 7.41 -5.43
CA ILE A 126 -2.78 6.88 -6.75
C ILE A 126 -1.53 6.66 -7.61
N GLU A 127 -0.52 7.55 -7.58
CA GLU A 127 0.77 7.31 -8.25
C GLU A 127 1.49 6.09 -7.69
N ASN A 128 1.50 5.92 -6.37
CA ASN A 128 2.12 4.78 -5.70
C ASN A 128 1.40 3.48 -6.09
N LEU A 129 0.07 3.48 -6.16
CA LEU A 129 -0.71 2.35 -6.66
C LEU A 129 -0.29 1.96 -8.09
N GLY A 130 -0.07 2.93 -8.98
CA GLY A 130 0.43 2.67 -10.33
C GLY A 130 1.81 1.99 -10.32
N LYS A 131 2.73 2.45 -9.45
CA LYS A 131 4.05 1.80 -9.28
C LYS A 131 3.93 0.36 -8.77
N GLN A 132 3.04 0.10 -7.82
CA GLN A 132 2.80 -1.27 -7.31
C GLN A 132 2.30 -2.22 -8.41
N ILE A 133 1.47 -1.71 -9.32
CA ILE A 133 0.99 -2.47 -10.49
C ILE A 133 2.14 -2.70 -11.49
N ASP A 134 3.02 -1.71 -11.68
CA ASP A 134 4.15 -1.80 -12.60
C ASP A 134 5.28 -2.70 -12.11
N ASP A 135 5.56 -2.68 -10.80
CA ASP A 135 6.58 -3.48 -10.13
C ASP A 135 6.19 -4.97 -10.00
N MET A 136 4.94 -5.32 -10.34
CA MET A 136 4.51 -6.71 -10.40
C MET A 136 5.20 -7.47 -11.53
N PRO A 137 5.54 -8.76 -11.37
CA PRO A 137 6.16 -9.56 -12.43
C PRO A 137 5.29 -9.56 -13.70
N ARG A 138 5.73 -8.81 -14.72
CA ARG A 138 5.03 -8.70 -16.00
C ARG A 138 5.24 -9.98 -16.79
N LYS A 139 4.14 -10.72 -17.03
CA LYS A 139 4.00 -11.81 -18.03
C LYS A 139 5.15 -12.84 -18.09
N GLY A 140 4.91 -14.03 -17.54
CA GLY A 140 5.70 -15.24 -17.84
C GLY A 140 6.17 -15.99 -16.59
N ALA A 141 6.36 -15.28 -15.47
CA ALA A 141 6.42 -15.90 -14.16
C ALA A 141 4.97 -16.07 -13.68
N VAL A 142 4.44 -17.29 -13.74
CA VAL A 142 3.31 -17.62 -12.88
C VAL A 142 3.83 -17.40 -11.46
N PRO A 143 3.20 -16.54 -10.63
CA PRO A 143 3.51 -16.52 -9.21
C PRO A 143 3.38 -17.97 -8.74
N GLU A 144 4.42 -18.53 -8.13
CA GLU A 144 4.38 -19.91 -7.61
C GLU A 144 3.27 -20.11 -6.55
N ASP A 145 2.58 -19.04 -6.19
CA ASP A 145 1.47 -18.97 -5.24
C ASP A 145 0.29 -18.16 -5.82
N GLU A 146 -0.74 -18.89 -6.29
CA GLU A 146 -1.99 -18.32 -6.82
C GLU A 146 -2.80 -17.59 -5.74
N ILE A 147 -2.73 -18.05 -4.49
CA ILE A 147 -3.46 -17.45 -3.37
C ILE A 147 -2.91 -16.06 -3.09
N ALA A 148 -1.59 -15.93 -2.96
CA ALA A 148 -0.91 -14.65 -2.74
C ALA A 148 -1.20 -13.66 -3.89
N TYR A 149 -1.19 -14.14 -5.13
CA TYR A 149 -1.51 -13.30 -6.30
C TYR A 149 -2.93 -12.73 -6.25
N CYS A 150 -3.90 -13.57 -5.91
CA CYS A 150 -5.30 -13.15 -5.83
C CYS A 150 -5.59 -12.30 -4.60
N GLN A 151 -4.90 -12.52 -3.48
CA GLN A 151 -4.95 -11.62 -2.32
C GLN A 151 -4.41 -10.22 -2.68
N PHE A 152 -3.29 -10.15 -3.40
CA PHE A 152 -2.76 -8.88 -3.87
C PHE A 152 -3.72 -8.16 -4.82
N ALA A 153 -4.30 -8.87 -5.79
CA ALA A 153 -5.29 -8.29 -6.69
C ALA A 153 -6.50 -7.71 -5.92
N ARG A 154 -7.00 -8.43 -4.91
CA ARG A 154 -8.05 -7.93 -4.00
C ARG A 154 -7.60 -6.66 -3.26
N GLN A 155 -6.35 -6.63 -2.78
CA GLN A 155 -5.82 -5.48 -2.06
C GLN A 155 -5.71 -4.25 -2.97
N LEU A 156 -5.26 -4.40 -4.21
CA LEU A 156 -5.20 -3.31 -5.18
C LEU A 156 -6.60 -2.71 -5.47
N VAL A 157 -7.63 -3.56 -5.59
CA VAL A 157 -9.01 -3.09 -5.76
C VAL A 157 -9.48 -2.31 -4.54
N LYS A 158 -9.21 -2.82 -3.32
CA LYS A 158 -9.55 -2.12 -2.07
C LYS A 158 -8.85 -0.76 -1.99
N ASP A 159 -7.55 -0.72 -2.29
CA ASP A 159 -6.76 0.50 -2.26
C ASP A 159 -7.24 1.53 -3.29
N TYR A 160 -7.48 1.10 -4.54
CA TYR A 160 -8.06 1.96 -5.56
C TYR A 160 -9.40 2.55 -5.13
N ASN A 161 -10.34 1.71 -4.66
CA ASN A 161 -11.66 2.15 -4.24
C ASN A 161 -11.59 3.13 -3.06
N ARG A 162 -10.69 2.87 -2.11
CA ARG A 162 -10.43 3.80 -0.99
C ARG A 162 -9.91 5.13 -1.50
N TYR A 163 -8.93 5.13 -2.40
CA TYR A 163 -8.38 6.38 -2.94
C TYR A 163 -9.41 7.14 -3.77
N LEU A 164 -10.23 6.45 -4.55
CA LEU A 164 -11.35 7.05 -5.26
C LEU A 164 -12.34 7.70 -4.30
N SER A 165 -12.71 7.04 -3.19
CA SER A 165 -13.58 7.65 -2.16
C SER A 165 -12.95 8.91 -1.59
N LEU A 166 -11.67 8.87 -1.24
CA LEU A 166 -10.96 10.05 -0.72
C LEU A 166 -10.92 11.19 -1.73
N VAL A 167 -10.76 10.90 -3.03
CA VAL A 167 -10.86 11.92 -4.10
C VAL A 167 -12.26 12.52 -4.12
N LEU A 168 -13.30 11.69 -4.17
CA LEU A 168 -14.69 12.12 -4.28
C LEU A 168 -15.15 12.93 -3.05
N GLU A 169 -14.64 12.61 -1.86
CA GLU A 169 -14.89 13.38 -0.64
C GLU A 169 -14.12 14.71 -0.61
N SER A 170 -13.02 14.80 -1.35
CA SER A 170 -12.16 15.99 -1.40
C SER A 170 -12.52 16.97 -2.51
N THR A 171 -13.43 16.60 -3.44
CA THR A 171 -13.82 17.45 -4.57
C THR A 171 -15.33 17.45 -4.81
N ASP A 172 -15.89 18.61 -5.15
CA ASP A 172 -17.28 18.73 -5.60
C ASP A 172 -17.42 18.48 -7.12
N ASP A 173 -16.49 17.72 -7.72
CA ASP A 173 -16.46 17.53 -9.17
C ASP A 173 -17.52 16.51 -9.61
N ALA A 174 -18.61 17.01 -10.18
CA ALA A 174 -19.71 16.19 -10.70
C ALA A 174 -19.26 15.26 -11.85
N VAL A 175 -18.29 15.69 -12.66
CA VAL A 175 -17.77 14.87 -13.78
C VAL A 175 -16.98 13.70 -13.22
N LEU A 176 -16.22 13.90 -12.14
CA LEU A 176 -15.47 12.84 -11.48
C LEU A 176 -16.42 11.75 -10.93
N ASN A 177 -17.52 12.17 -10.28
CA ASN A 177 -18.57 11.28 -9.76
C ASN A 177 -19.28 10.44 -10.84
N GLU A 178 -19.39 10.98 -12.05
CA GLU A 178 -20.01 10.26 -13.18
C GLU A 178 -19.05 9.30 -13.87
N LEU A 179 -17.80 9.71 -14.08
CA LEU A 179 -16.81 8.98 -14.88
C LEU A 179 -16.09 7.87 -14.12
N PHE A 180 -15.84 8.03 -12.82
CA PHE A 180 -15.05 7.08 -12.04
C PHE A 180 -15.94 6.36 -11.03
N ARG A 181 -15.93 5.02 -11.11
CA ARG A 181 -16.72 4.16 -10.23
C ARG A 181 -15.81 3.19 -9.46
N PRO A 182 -16.24 2.75 -8.27
CA PRO A 182 -15.57 1.67 -7.58
C PRO A 182 -15.53 0.41 -8.44
N ILE A 183 -14.41 -0.30 -8.40
CA ILE A 183 -14.25 -1.60 -9.03
C ILE A 183 -14.77 -2.68 -8.07
N GLU A 184 -15.54 -3.64 -8.59
CA GLU A 184 -16.03 -4.76 -7.81
C GLU A 184 -14.87 -5.63 -7.27
N LEU A 185 -14.98 -6.01 -5.99
CA LEU A 185 -14.02 -6.89 -5.33
C LEU A 185 -14.07 -8.30 -5.93
N LEU A 186 -12.91 -8.95 -6.02
CA LEU A 186 -12.84 -10.36 -6.42
C LEU A 186 -13.50 -11.25 -5.36
N GLU A 187 -14.40 -12.12 -5.82
CA GLU A 187 -15.05 -13.15 -5.01
C GLU A 187 -14.03 -14.11 -4.39
N GLU A 188 -14.40 -14.74 -3.27
CA GLU A 188 -13.63 -15.84 -2.69
C GLU A 188 -13.59 -17.03 -3.68
N GLY A 189 -12.40 -17.58 -3.93
CA GLY A 189 -12.20 -18.63 -4.93
C GLY A 189 -11.95 -18.15 -6.38
N ALA A 190 -11.77 -16.85 -6.60
CA ALA A 190 -11.38 -16.31 -7.90
C ALA A 190 -10.10 -16.98 -8.46
N THR A 191 -10.09 -17.24 -9.77
CA THR A 191 -8.96 -17.87 -10.45
C THR A 191 -7.84 -16.87 -10.73
N ILE A 192 -6.63 -17.37 -11.01
CA ILE A 192 -5.51 -16.53 -11.42
C ILE A 192 -5.82 -15.63 -12.64
N ASN A 193 -6.70 -16.07 -13.55
CA ASN A 193 -7.10 -15.28 -14.72
C ASN A 193 -8.01 -14.12 -14.33
N ASP A 194 -8.92 -14.33 -13.38
CA ASP A 194 -9.76 -13.27 -12.82
C ASP A 194 -8.90 -12.22 -12.11
N CYS A 195 -7.92 -12.67 -11.34
CA CYS A 195 -6.97 -11.81 -10.63
C CYS A 195 -6.11 -10.98 -11.60
N LYS A 196 -5.64 -11.58 -12.70
CA LYS A 196 -4.95 -10.85 -13.79
C LYS A 196 -5.84 -9.81 -14.44
N GLY A 197 -7.08 -10.18 -14.75
CA GLY A 197 -8.08 -9.26 -15.32
C GLY A 197 -8.31 -8.06 -14.41
N LYS A 198 -8.44 -8.29 -13.10
CA LYS A 198 -8.66 -7.22 -12.12
C LYS A 198 -7.45 -6.32 -11.95
N ILE A 199 -6.23 -6.85 -11.96
CA ILE A 199 -5.03 -6.01 -11.93
C ILE A 199 -4.98 -5.09 -13.16
N GLN A 200 -5.33 -5.59 -14.35
CA GLN A 200 -5.40 -4.77 -15.56
C GLN A 200 -6.49 -3.70 -15.47
N GLU A 201 -7.68 -4.06 -14.97
CA GLU A 201 -8.79 -3.13 -14.77
C GLU A 201 -8.41 -2.01 -13.79
N VAL A 202 -7.83 -2.36 -12.64
CA VAL A 202 -7.31 -1.38 -11.67
C VAL A 202 -6.22 -0.51 -12.29
N GLY A 203 -5.30 -1.08 -13.08
CA GLY A 203 -4.25 -0.31 -13.75
C GLY A 203 -4.81 0.72 -14.75
N MET A 204 -5.81 0.35 -15.53
CA MET A 204 -6.49 1.28 -16.44
C MET A 204 -7.22 2.38 -15.67
N ALA A 205 -8.02 2.01 -14.67
CA ALA A 205 -8.80 2.94 -13.87
C ALA A 205 -7.91 3.92 -13.10
N GLN A 206 -6.84 3.41 -12.47
CA GLN A 206 -5.80 4.19 -11.79
C GLN A 206 -5.16 5.20 -12.74
N SER A 207 -4.75 4.78 -13.93
CA SER A 207 -4.07 5.63 -14.90
C SER A 207 -4.98 6.74 -15.44
N SER A 208 -6.24 6.41 -15.73
CA SER A 208 -7.26 7.39 -16.15
C SER A 208 -7.56 8.41 -15.05
N LEU A 209 -7.76 7.95 -13.82
CA LEU A 209 -8.02 8.82 -12.67
C LEU A 209 -6.82 9.74 -12.39
N LEU A 210 -5.61 9.19 -12.39
CA LEU A 210 -4.40 9.97 -12.16
C LEU A 210 -4.21 11.06 -13.23
N SER A 211 -4.42 10.70 -14.50
CA SER A 211 -4.31 11.64 -15.62
C SER A 211 -5.32 12.78 -15.50
N TYR A 212 -6.56 12.46 -15.11
CA TYR A 212 -7.60 13.44 -14.85
C TYR A 212 -7.20 14.39 -13.70
N LEU A 213 -6.82 13.84 -12.55
CA LEU A 213 -6.47 14.61 -11.37
C LEU A 213 -5.25 15.51 -11.60
N LYS A 214 -4.21 15.02 -12.29
CA LYS A 214 -3.05 15.84 -12.64
C LYS A 214 -3.43 17.00 -13.56
N ARG A 215 -4.32 16.77 -14.53
CA ARG A 215 -4.78 17.83 -15.44
C ARG A 215 -5.60 18.90 -14.72
N MET A 216 -6.46 18.50 -13.80
CA MET A 216 -7.38 19.40 -13.11
C MET A 216 -6.74 20.10 -11.91
N TYR A 217 -5.83 19.41 -11.20
CA TYR A 217 -5.34 19.84 -9.89
C TYR A 217 -3.81 19.81 -9.73
N GLY A 218 -3.06 19.24 -10.68
CA GLY A 218 -1.60 19.05 -10.59
C GLY A 218 -0.75 20.28 -10.93
N ARG A 219 -1.14 21.49 -10.50
CA ARG A 219 -0.33 22.71 -10.66
C ARG A 219 0.63 22.92 -9.50
#